data_AF-A0A977NLD7-F1
#
_entry.id   AF-A0A977NLD7-F1
#
_cell.length_a   1.000
_cell.length_b   1.000
_cell.length_c   1.000
_cell.angle_alpha   90.00
_cell.angle_beta   90.00
_cell.angle_gamma   90.00
#
_symmetry.space_group_name_H-M   'P 1'
#
loop_
_entity.id
_entity.type
_entity.pdbx_description
1 polymer ?
#
loop_
_entity_poly.entity_id
_entity_poly.type
_entity_poly.pdbx_seq_one_letter_code
_entity_poly.pdbx_strand_id
1 'polypeptide(L)'
;MQELLKGDAFLFAQRLDNSSSDKPVYTMQDAISVAGSAKTAYRRLNALQSLGLAKYRRGSFILKTNVVSQPANVIEKLLPSLVALSKARRFGRNYNDSDIRFAMQNISDKVVTLDYKAYELTKFQTPLDLYIYVQDVDQVASFLKEKGFREGKNGRVVILPKMGDFENEIERVYLDCMANGERSTMDAIAIELLYEGRLKTKGLFPIQLVKKVQEDSAGGKMTDCLLQ
;
A
#
# COMPACT_ATOMS: atom_id res chain seq x y z
N MET A 1 -6.47 -22.97 0.06
CA MET A 1 -6.57 -21.66 -0.65
C MET A 1 -5.43 -20.69 -0.33
N GLN A 2 -4.72 -20.82 0.79
CA GLN A 2 -3.67 -19.89 1.23
C GLN A 2 -2.23 -20.24 0.80
N GLU A 3 -1.92 -21.49 0.39
CA GLU A 3 -0.53 -21.89 0.12
C GLU A 3 -0.10 -22.01 -1.35
N LEU A 4 -1.02 -21.90 -2.32
CA LEU A 4 -0.69 -22.12 -3.76
C LEU A 4 -0.80 -20.89 -4.67
N LEU A 5 -1.26 -19.74 -4.17
CA LEU A 5 -1.66 -18.61 -5.02
C LEU A 5 -0.78 -17.36 -4.91
N LYS A 6 0.26 -17.37 -4.06
CA LYS A 6 1.09 -16.19 -3.86
C LYS A 6 2.48 -16.35 -4.50
N GLY A 7 3.20 -17.45 -4.31
CA GLY A 7 4.51 -17.65 -4.95
C GLY A 7 4.49 -17.57 -6.49
N ASP A 8 3.52 -18.22 -7.16
CA ASP A 8 3.48 -18.31 -8.63
C ASP A 8 3.16 -16.98 -9.32
N ALA A 9 2.25 -16.18 -8.76
CA ALA A 9 1.86 -14.89 -9.32
C ALA A 9 2.94 -13.81 -9.09
N PHE A 10 3.56 -13.78 -7.91
CA PHE A 10 4.67 -12.88 -7.61
C PHE A 10 5.92 -13.22 -8.43
N LEU A 11 6.29 -14.51 -8.52
CA LEU A 11 7.41 -14.94 -9.34
C LEU A 11 7.20 -14.64 -10.82
N PHE A 12 5.96 -14.79 -11.30
CA PHE A 12 5.58 -14.35 -12.64
C PHE A 12 5.75 -12.84 -12.84
N ALA A 13 5.28 -12.03 -11.89
CA ALA A 13 5.44 -10.57 -11.95
C ALA A 13 6.92 -10.17 -11.94
N GLN A 14 7.75 -10.80 -11.10
CA GLN A 14 9.20 -10.56 -11.03
C GLN A 14 9.90 -10.93 -12.34
N ARG A 15 9.57 -12.07 -12.94
CA ARG A 15 10.11 -12.46 -14.25
C ARG A 15 9.73 -11.47 -15.34
N LEU A 16 8.48 -10.99 -15.31
CA LEU A 16 8.00 -10.00 -16.26
C LEU A 16 8.73 -8.66 -16.09
N ASP A 17 8.90 -8.20 -14.85
CA ASP A 17 9.63 -6.96 -14.52
C ASP A 17 11.11 -7.04 -14.95
N ASN A 18 11.79 -8.13 -14.61
CA ASN A 18 13.20 -8.35 -14.97
C ASN A 18 13.43 -8.54 -16.48
N SER A 19 12.43 -9.01 -17.23
CA SER A 19 12.55 -9.23 -18.68
C SER A 19 12.51 -7.95 -19.50
N SER A 20 12.08 -6.84 -18.92
CA SER A 20 11.84 -5.58 -19.59
C SER A 20 12.43 -4.43 -18.77
N SER A 21 13.75 -4.25 -18.86
CA SER A 21 14.53 -3.34 -18.00
C SER A 21 14.05 -1.87 -17.97
N ASP A 22 13.15 -1.46 -18.87
CA ASP A 22 12.74 -0.06 -19.02
C ASP A 22 11.23 0.15 -19.28
N LYS A 23 10.37 -0.86 -19.11
CA LYS A 23 8.93 -0.73 -19.44
C LYS A 23 8.01 -0.81 -18.21
N PRO A 24 7.43 0.32 -17.76
CA PRO A 24 6.40 0.30 -16.72
C PRO A 24 5.01 -0.14 -17.26
N VAL A 25 4.89 -0.35 -18.57
CA VAL A 25 3.65 -0.75 -19.25
C VAL A 25 3.92 -2.02 -20.05
N TYR A 26 3.16 -3.06 -19.75
CA TYR A 26 3.26 -4.38 -20.39
C TYR A 26 2.02 -4.67 -21.22
N THR A 27 2.18 -5.50 -22.24
CA THR A 27 1.11 -6.02 -23.09
C THR A 27 0.75 -7.44 -22.70
N MET A 28 -0.40 -7.92 -23.16
CA MET A 28 -0.76 -9.34 -22.99
C MET A 28 0.25 -10.28 -23.66
N GLN A 29 0.93 -9.84 -24.73
CA GLN A 29 1.96 -10.63 -25.40
C GLN A 29 3.19 -10.84 -24.50
N ASP A 30 3.60 -9.81 -23.77
CA ASP A 30 4.68 -9.90 -22.78
C ASP A 30 4.31 -10.85 -21.64
N ALA A 31 3.04 -10.80 -21.20
CA ALA A 31 2.54 -11.74 -20.20
C ALA A 31 2.55 -13.21 -20.70
N ILE A 32 2.16 -13.42 -21.96
CA ILE A 32 2.11 -14.75 -22.58
C ILE A 32 3.52 -15.33 -22.72
N SER A 33 4.50 -14.54 -23.14
CA SER A 33 5.89 -15.00 -23.32
C SER A 33 6.48 -15.52 -22.01
N VAL A 34 6.18 -14.86 -20.88
CA VAL A 34 6.65 -15.27 -19.54
C VAL A 34 5.80 -16.41 -18.96
N ALA A 35 4.50 -16.46 -19.25
CA ALA A 35 3.59 -17.47 -18.70
C ALA A 35 3.55 -18.79 -19.48
N GLY A 36 4.03 -18.81 -20.73
CA GLY A 36 3.97 -19.94 -21.65
C GLY A 36 2.60 -20.18 -22.29
N SER A 37 1.53 -19.53 -21.82
CA SER A 37 0.22 -19.57 -22.46
C SER A 37 -0.67 -18.38 -22.07
N ALA A 38 -1.63 -18.04 -22.93
CA ALA A 38 -2.65 -17.02 -22.63
C ALA A 38 -3.47 -17.35 -21.39
N LYS A 39 -3.90 -18.60 -21.22
CA LYS A 39 -4.69 -19.05 -20.07
C LYS A 39 -3.95 -18.81 -18.75
N THR A 40 -2.67 -19.19 -18.69
CA THR A 40 -1.84 -18.99 -17.49
C THR A 40 -1.58 -17.51 -17.23
N ALA A 41 -1.28 -16.72 -18.27
CA ALA A 41 -1.07 -15.29 -18.15
C ALA A 41 -2.31 -14.58 -17.57
N TYR A 42 -3.50 -14.83 -18.11
CA TYR A 42 -4.75 -14.26 -17.58
C TYR A 42 -4.99 -14.64 -16.13
N ARG A 43 -4.81 -15.92 -15.77
CA ARG A 43 -4.97 -16.39 -14.39
C ARG A 43 -4.06 -15.64 -13.41
N ARG A 44 -2.78 -15.50 -13.76
CA ARG A 44 -1.78 -14.83 -12.90
C ARG A 44 -1.99 -13.34 -12.81
N LEU A 45 -2.30 -12.68 -13.93
CA LEU A 45 -2.61 -11.25 -13.93
C LEU A 45 -3.89 -10.92 -13.16
N ASN A 46 -4.93 -11.77 -13.23
CA ASN A 46 -6.13 -11.61 -12.41
C ASN A 46 -5.82 -11.74 -10.91
N ALA A 47 -4.92 -12.66 -10.54
CA ALA A 47 -4.45 -12.77 -9.15
C ALA A 47 -3.73 -11.49 -8.70
N LEU A 48 -2.82 -10.95 -9.53
CA LEU A 48 -2.13 -9.69 -9.24
C LEU A 48 -3.11 -8.51 -9.13
N GLN A 49 -4.09 -8.44 -10.02
CA GLN A 49 -5.14 -7.41 -9.99
C GLN A 49 -5.98 -7.50 -8.71
N SER A 50 -6.33 -8.71 -8.27
CA SER A 50 -7.10 -8.93 -7.03
C SER A 50 -6.36 -8.49 -5.76
N LEU A 51 -5.03 -8.37 -5.83
CA LEU A 51 -4.17 -7.84 -4.77
C LEU A 51 -3.79 -6.36 -4.99
N GLY A 52 -4.35 -5.72 -6.03
CA GLY A 52 -4.03 -4.33 -6.38
C GLY A 52 -2.61 -4.13 -6.93
N LEU A 53 -1.93 -5.19 -7.35
CA LEU A 53 -0.56 -5.16 -7.87
C LEU A 53 -0.48 -4.92 -9.38
N ALA A 54 -1.59 -5.12 -10.09
CA ALA A 54 -1.70 -4.87 -11.52
C ALA A 54 -2.91 -3.97 -11.82
N LYS A 55 -2.73 -2.98 -12.71
CA LYS A 55 -3.80 -2.12 -13.24
C LYS A 55 -3.89 -2.26 -14.76
N TYR A 56 -5.04 -2.69 -15.27
CA TYR A 56 -5.29 -2.81 -16.70
C TYR A 56 -5.81 -1.51 -17.32
N ARG A 57 -5.32 -1.19 -18.52
CA ARG A 57 -5.81 -0.11 -19.38
C ARG A 57 -5.67 -0.48 -20.85
N ARG A 58 -6.80 -0.55 -21.58
CA ARG A 58 -6.87 -0.63 -23.05
C ARG A 58 -5.86 -1.61 -23.69
N GLY A 59 -5.87 -2.87 -23.27
CA GLY A 59 -4.99 -3.92 -23.84
C GLY A 59 -3.59 -3.99 -23.22
N SER A 60 -3.26 -3.07 -22.32
CA SER A 60 -2.00 -3.03 -21.57
C SER A 60 -2.27 -3.12 -20.06
N PHE A 61 -1.22 -3.36 -19.29
CA PHE A 61 -1.27 -3.30 -17.83
C PHE A 61 0.01 -2.73 -17.23
N ILE A 62 -0.12 -2.18 -16.03
CA ILE A 62 0.96 -1.59 -15.23
C ILE A 62 1.09 -2.42 -13.96
N LEU A 63 2.32 -2.78 -13.60
CA LEU A 63 2.64 -3.43 -12.33
C LEU A 63 3.07 -2.41 -11.28
N LYS A 64 2.77 -2.68 -10.02
CA LYS A 64 3.41 -2.00 -8.88
C LYS A 64 4.83 -2.54 -8.70
N THR A 65 5.75 -2.14 -9.57
CA THR A 65 7.14 -2.64 -9.66
C THR A 65 7.86 -2.64 -8.31
N ASN A 66 7.82 -1.53 -7.57
CA ASN A 66 8.43 -1.40 -6.23
C ASN A 66 7.93 -2.43 -5.19
N VAL A 67 6.73 -3.00 -5.40
CA VAL A 67 6.18 -4.02 -4.51
C VAL A 67 6.54 -5.40 -5.03
N VAL A 68 6.40 -5.66 -6.33
CA VAL A 68 6.66 -7.00 -6.90
C VAL A 68 8.15 -7.35 -6.91
N SER A 69 9.04 -6.37 -6.99
CA SER A 69 10.50 -6.57 -6.97
C SER A 69 11.06 -6.91 -5.59
N GLN A 70 10.23 -6.87 -4.53
CA GLN A 70 10.66 -7.20 -3.18
C GLN A 70 11.08 -8.68 -3.05
N PRO A 71 12.07 -8.99 -2.20
CA PRO A 71 12.42 -10.36 -1.85
C PRO A 71 11.23 -11.16 -1.27
N ALA A 72 11.23 -12.48 -1.45
CA ALA A 72 10.09 -13.33 -1.05
C ALA A 72 9.73 -13.21 0.45
N ASN A 73 10.73 -13.14 1.32
CA ASN A 73 10.52 -12.92 2.76
C ASN A 73 9.85 -11.58 3.08
N VAL A 74 10.10 -10.54 2.29
CA VAL A 74 9.44 -9.23 2.42
C VAL A 74 8.02 -9.31 1.88
N ILE A 75 7.82 -9.92 0.71
CA ILE A 75 6.49 -10.15 0.12
C ILE A 75 5.55 -10.83 1.11
N GLU A 76 6.01 -11.87 1.80
CA GLU A 76 5.22 -12.56 2.82
C GLU A 76 4.72 -11.62 3.93
N LYS A 77 5.54 -10.66 4.36
CA LYS A 77 5.18 -9.65 5.36
C LYS A 77 4.23 -8.58 4.82
N LEU A 78 4.26 -8.32 3.52
CA LEU A 78 3.35 -7.39 2.84
C LEU A 78 1.97 -7.99 2.57
N LEU A 79 1.83 -9.32 2.58
CA LEU A 79 0.58 -9.99 2.24
C LEU A 79 -0.65 -9.51 3.04
N PRO A 80 -0.58 -9.31 4.36
CA PRO A 80 -1.73 -8.81 5.11
C PRO A 80 -2.16 -7.41 4.64
N SER A 81 -1.21 -6.49 4.44
CA SER A 81 -1.47 -5.14 3.92
C SER A 81 -2.08 -5.18 2.53
N LEU A 82 -1.54 -6.00 1.62
CA LEU A 82 -2.07 -6.13 0.26
C LEU A 82 -3.52 -6.63 0.24
N VAL A 83 -3.85 -7.61 1.09
CA VAL A 83 -5.22 -8.13 1.20
C VAL A 83 -6.15 -7.12 1.87
N ALA A 84 -5.69 -6.40 2.89
CA ALA A 84 -6.50 -5.37 3.53
C ALA A 84 -6.79 -4.21 2.58
N LEU A 85 -5.78 -3.75 1.83
CA LEU A 85 -5.91 -2.70 0.83
C LEU A 85 -6.81 -3.11 -0.34
N SER A 86 -6.75 -4.37 -0.79
CA SER A 86 -7.65 -4.83 -1.86
C SER A 86 -9.12 -4.94 -1.43
N LYS A 87 -9.36 -5.04 -0.13
CA LYS A 87 -10.69 -5.03 0.50
C LYS A 87 -11.07 -3.67 1.08
N ALA A 88 -10.26 -2.63 0.86
CA ALA A 88 -10.51 -1.31 1.40
C ALA A 88 -11.83 -0.73 0.89
N ARG A 89 -12.60 -0.12 1.78
CA ARG A 89 -13.83 0.59 1.42
C ARG A 89 -13.65 2.07 1.70
N ARG A 90 -14.05 2.90 0.74
CA ARG A 90 -13.83 4.36 0.78
C ARG A 90 -15.15 5.07 0.97
N PHE A 91 -15.18 6.03 1.87
CA PHE A 91 -16.35 6.79 2.26
C PHE A 91 -16.08 8.29 2.19
N GLY A 92 -17.07 9.02 1.67
CA GLY A 92 -17.06 10.48 1.62
C GLY A 92 -18.45 11.04 1.87
N ARG A 93 -18.51 12.15 2.58
CA ARG A 93 -19.73 12.94 2.79
C ARG A 93 -19.55 14.32 2.19
N ASN A 94 -18.53 15.06 2.64
CA ASN A 94 -18.16 16.38 2.13
C ASN A 94 -16.91 16.34 1.24
N TYR A 95 -16.21 15.21 1.18
CA TYR A 95 -15.00 14.98 0.37
C TYR A 95 -13.85 15.94 0.72
N ASN A 96 -13.78 16.36 1.98
CA ASN A 96 -12.77 17.27 2.50
C ASN A 96 -12.35 16.87 3.93
N ASP A 97 -11.51 17.67 4.58
CA ASP A 97 -10.94 17.35 5.90
C ASP A 97 -11.99 17.22 7.01
N SER A 98 -13.21 17.72 6.83
CA SER A 98 -14.30 17.53 7.80
C SER A 98 -14.69 16.06 7.93
N ASP A 99 -14.64 15.29 6.83
CA ASP A 99 -14.92 13.85 6.82
C ASP A 99 -13.89 13.09 7.67
N ILE A 100 -12.63 13.49 7.55
CA ILE A 100 -11.52 12.91 8.29
C ILE A 100 -11.64 13.24 9.78
N ARG A 101 -11.89 14.51 10.13
CA ARG A 101 -12.10 14.90 11.53
C ARG A 101 -13.27 14.15 12.16
N PHE A 102 -14.37 14.01 11.42
CA PHE A 102 -15.52 13.24 11.87
C PHE A 102 -15.13 11.79 12.19
N ALA A 103 -14.49 11.09 11.25
CA ALA A 103 -14.09 9.71 11.42
C ALA A 103 -13.06 9.53 12.55
N MET A 104 -12.10 10.45 12.69
CA MET A 104 -11.13 10.45 13.80
C MET A 104 -11.80 10.53 15.17
N GLN A 105 -12.86 11.33 15.30
CA GLN A 105 -13.55 11.57 16.58
C GLN A 105 -14.60 10.51 16.91
N ASN A 106 -15.26 9.94 15.90
CA ASN A 106 -16.49 9.16 16.12
C ASN A 106 -16.33 7.65 15.93
N ILE A 107 -15.20 7.18 15.38
CA ILE A 107 -14.90 5.75 15.28
C ILE A 107 -13.91 5.41 16.39
N SER A 108 -14.36 4.72 17.45
CA SER A 108 -13.53 4.49 18.65
C SER A 108 -12.46 3.41 18.43
N ASP A 109 -12.87 2.21 18.01
CA ASP A 109 -11.99 1.03 17.92
C ASP A 109 -11.28 0.95 16.57
N LYS A 110 -10.32 1.87 16.36
CA LYS A 110 -9.55 1.99 15.13
C LYS A 110 -8.04 2.06 15.35
N VAL A 111 -7.28 1.57 14.38
CA VAL A 111 -5.83 1.82 14.27
C VAL A 111 -5.58 2.64 13.02
N VAL A 112 -5.05 3.85 13.17
CA VAL A 112 -4.68 4.73 12.06
C VAL A 112 -3.38 4.21 11.44
N THR A 113 -3.33 4.11 10.10
CA THR A 113 -2.12 3.73 9.36
C THR A 113 -1.76 4.84 8.35
N LEU A 114 -1.18 4.51 7.19
CA LEU A 114 -0.96 5.30 5.95
C LEU A 114 -1.38 6.78 5.97
N ASP A 115 -0.64 7.62 5.26
CA ASP A 115 -0.87 9.07 5.18
C ASP A 115 -0.79 9.74 6.56
N TYR A 116 -1.82 9.63 7.40
CA TYR A 116 -1.87 10.31 8.70
C TYR A 116 -0.84 9.76 9.69
N LYS A 117 -0.76 8.43 9.87
CA LYS A 117 0.24 7.85 10.79
C LYS A 117 1.65 7.96 10.20
N ALA A 118 1.80 7.81 8.88
CA ALA A 118 3.07 8.02 8.20
C ALA A 118 3.58 9.46 8.40
N TYR A 119 2.71 10.46 8.21
CA TYR A 119 3.04 11.86 8.48
C TYR A 119 3.29 12.14 9.96
N GLU A 120 2.57 11.48 10.87
CA GLU A 120 2.85 11.57 12.30
C GLU A 120 4.29 11.16 12.61
N LEU A 121 4.74 10.03 12.03
CA LEU A 121 6.07 9.44 12.22
C LEU A 121 7.20 10.22 11.55
N THR A 122 6.98 10.76 10.34
CA THR A 122 8.09 11.27 9.51
C THR A 122 8.01 12.76 9.21
N LYS A 123 6.83 13.38 9.34
CA LYS A 123 6.51 14.74 8.84
C LYS A 123 6.81 14.95 7.35
N PHE A 124 7.02 13.86 6.59
CA PHE A 124 7.57 13.91 5.25
C PHE A 124 6.52 14.36 4.21
N GLN A 125 5.40 13.63 4.10
CA GLN A 125 4.33 13.96 3.15
C GLN A 125 3.03 14.39 3.84
N THR A 126 2.43 15.49 3.39
CA THR A 126 1.13 15.97 3.93
C THR A 126 0.02 14.93 3.71
N PRO A 127 -0.71 14.49 4.74
CA PRO A 127 -1.69 13.40 4.58
C PRO A 127 -2.89 13.83 3.72
N LEU A 128 -3.42 12.92 2.90
CA LEU A 128 -4.57 13.17 2.02
C LEU A 128 -5.79 12.35 2.45
N ASP A 129 -5.61 11.07 2.73
CA ASP A 129 -6.69 10.15 3.08
C ASP A 129 -6.49 9.60 4.50
N LEU A 130 -7.58 9.39 5.23
CA LEU A 130 -7.56 8.67 6.49
C LEU A 130 -7.72 7.17 6.24
N TYR A 131 -6.63 6.41 6.39
CA TYR A 131 -6.69 4.95 6.41
C TYR A 131 -6.76 4.43 7.85
N ILE A 132 -7.79 3.64 8.14
CA ILE A 132 -8.02 3.07 9.46
C ILE A 132 -8.33 1.57 9.38
N TYR A 133 -7.63 0.78 10.19
CA TYR A 133 -8.02 -0.60 10.45
C TYR A 133 -9.13 -0.63 11.48
N VAL A 134 -10.14 -1.46 11.20
CA VAL A 134 -11.28 -1.70 12.08
C VAL A 134 -11.51 -3.20 12.21
N GLN A 135 -12.07 -3.62 13.35
CA GLN A 135 -12.37 -5.04 13.60
C GLN A 135 -13.52 -5.53 12.72
N ASP A 136 -14.61 -4.77 12.68
CA ASP A 136 -15.78 -5.06 11.84
C ASP A 136 -15.97 -3.95 10.81
N VAL A 137 -15.63 -4.28 9.55
CA VAL A 137 -15.74 -3.36 8.42
C VAL A 137 -17.20 -3.04 8.09
N ASP A 138 -18.11 -3.99 8.24
CA ASP A 138 -19.51 -3.82 7.88
C ASP A 138 -20.27 -3.01 8.93
N GLN A 139 -19.95 -3.19 10.21
CA GLN A 139 -20.46 -2.34 11.28
C GLN A 139 -20.05 -0.89 11.07
N VAL A 140 -18.75 -0.61 10.85
CA VAL A 140 -18.26 0.76 10.66
C VAL A 140 -18.78 1.37 9.36
N ALA A 141 -18.89 0.58 8.29
CA ALA A 141 -19.51 1.02 7.04
C ALA A 141 -20.98 1.43 7.23
N SER A 142 -21.75 0.65 8.01
CA SER A 142 -23.16 0.95 8.30
C SER A 142 -23.28 2.22 9.13
N PHE A 143 -22.47 2.36 10.17
CA PHE A 143 -22.37 3.58 10.97
C PHE A 143 -22.08 4.82 10.11
N LEU A 144 -21.09 4.74 9.21
CA LEU A 144 -20.76 5.85 8.31
C LEU A 144 -21.95 6.21 7.40
N LYS A 145 -22.66 5.22 6.85
CA LYS A 145 -23.86 5.43 6.03
C LYS A 145 -24.99 6.11 6.81
N GLU A 146 -25.23 5.69 8.05
CA GLU A 146 -26.20 6.34 8.96
C GLU A 146 -25.85 7.81 9.23
N LYS A 147 -24.56 8.14 9.24
CA LYS A 147 -24.05 9.52 9.41
C LYS A 147 -23.96 10.31 8.10
N GLY A 148 -24.54 9.78 7.02
CA GLY A 148 -24.67 10.45 5.72
C GLY A 148 -23.47 10.30 4.79
N PHE A 149 -22.50 9.44 5.12
CA PHE A 149 -21.41 9.11 4.19
C PHE A 149 -21.89 8.20 3.08
N ARG A 150 -21.32 8.38 1.89
CA ARG A 150 -21.53 7.51 0.74
C ARG A 150 -20.27 6.74 0.43
N GLU A 151 -20.45 5.47 0.11
CA GLU A 151 -19.36 4.60 -0.33
C GLU A 151 -19.01 4.94 -1.78
N GLY A 152 -17.74 5.18 -2.08
CA GLY A 152 -17.30 5.60 -3.40
C GLY A 152 -15.79 5.82 -3.50
N LYS A 153 -15.26 5.72 -4.72
CA LYS A 153 -13.81 5.73 -4.99
C LYS A 153 -13.09 7.02 -4.56
N ASN A 154 -13.83 8.13 -4.45
CA ASN A 154 -13.28 9.44 -4.09
C ASN A 154 -13.39 9.74 -2.59
N GLY A 155 -13.87 8.80 -1.78
CA GLY A 155 -13.94 8.95 -0.33
C GLY A 155 -12.55 9.12 0.30
N ARG A 156 -12.44 10.04 1.27
CA ARG A 156 -11.22 10.32 2.03
C ARG A 156 -11.12 9.56 3.35
N VAL A 157 -12.18 8.86 3.76
CA VAL A 157 -12.15 7.90 4.87
C VAL A 157 -12.08 6.50 4.30
N VAL A 158 -10.99 5.79 4.56
CA VAL A 158 -10.72 4.46 4.03
C VAL A 158 -10.67 3.47 5.17
N ILE A 159 -11.65 2.57 5.21
CA ILE A 159 -11.70 1.50 6.20
C ILE A 159 -11.08 0.22 5.66
N LEU A 160 -10.25 -0.41 6.49
CA LEU A 160 -9.49 -1.61 6.19
C LEU A 160 -9.87 -2.71 7.20
N PRO A 161 -10.04 -3.97 6.78
CA PRO A 161 -10.15 -5.07 7.73
C PRO A 161 -8.82 -5.23 8.48
N LYS A 162 -8.87 -5.35 9.81
CA LYS A 162 -7.67 -5.56 10.63
C LYS A 162 -7.04 -6.92 10.29
N MET A 163 -5.87 -6.90 9.63
CA MET A 163 -5.16 -8.11 9.19
C MET A 163 -3.65 -7.96 9.39
N GLY A 164 -3.00 -9.03 9.85
CA GLY A 164 -1.55 -9.06 10.06
C GLY A 164 -1.14 -8.78 11.50
N ASP A 165 0.15 -8.53 11.69
CA ASP A 165 0.77 -8.21 12.98
C ASP A 165 0.70 -6.70 13.26
N PHE A 166 0.30 -6.37 14.50
CA PHE A 166 0.15 -5.01 15.03
C PHE A 166 0.96 -4.78 16.31
N GLU A 167 1.82 -5.73 16.73
CA GLU A 167 2.68 -5.57 17.91
C GLU A 167 3.65 -4.39 17.76
N ASN A 168 4.15 -4.18 16.54
CA ASN A 168 5.01 -3.06 16.19
C ASN A 168 4.29 -2.12 15.22
N GLU A 169 3.70 -1.05 15.75
CA GLU A 169 2.92 -0.09 14.95
C GLU A 169 3.75 0.58 13.84
N ILE A 170 5.03 0.89 14.11
CA ILE A 170 5.91 1.53 13.12
C ILE A 170 6.13 0.58 11.94
N GLU A 171 6.44 -0.69 12.22
CA GLU A 171 6.62 -1.69 11.17
C GLU A 171 5.33 -1.97 10.41
N ARG A 172 4.16 -1.96 11.08
CA ARG A 172 2.87 -2.09 10.39
C ARG A 172 2.65 -0.94 9.39
N VAL A 173 2.86 0.31 9.80
CA VAL A 173 2.68 1.49 8.92
C VAL A 173 3.68 1.45 7.77
N TYR A 174 4.93 1.07 8.04
CA TYR A 174 5.97 0.88 7.03
C TYR A 174 5.55 -0.13 5.95
N LEU A 175 5.11 -1.33 6.36
CA LEU A 175 4.65 -2.38 5.44
C LEU A 175 3.39 -1.95 4.67
N ASP A 176 2.50 -1.20 5.29
CA ASP A 176 1.31 -0.65 4.62
C ASP A 176 1.72 0.37 3.55
N CYS A 177 2.65 1.27 3.85
CA CYS A 177 3.19 2.25 2.90
C CYS A 177 3.84 1.55 1.69
N MET A 178 4.63 0.50 1.94
CA MET A 178 5.19 -0.34 0.87
C MET A 178 4.09 -0.98 0.02
N ALA A 179 3.12 -1.65 0.65
CA ALA A 179 2.05 -2.36 -0.06
C ALA A 179 1.14 -1.41 -0.87
N ASN A 180 0.86 -0.21 -0.34
CA ASN A 180 0.10 0.80 -1.05
C ASN A 180 0.88 1.31 -2.27
N GLY A 181 2.19 1.50 -2.12
CA GLY A 181 3.07 1.94 -3.19
C GLY A 181 2.78 3.37 -3.66
N GLU A 182 3.13 3.67 -4.91
CA GLU A 182 2.93 5.00 -5.51
C GLU A 182 3.57 6.10 -4.63
N ARG A 183 2.79 7.08 -4.20
CA ARG A 183 3.22 8.16 -3.29
C ARG A 183 3.73 7.62 -1.96
N SER A 184 3.04 6.62 -1.39
CA SER A 184 3.38 6.03 -0.10
C SER A 184 4.71 5.26 -0.10
N THR A 185 5.30 4.96 -1.28
CA THR A 185 6.65 4.39 -1.32
C THR A 185 7.68 5.33 -0.67
N MET A 186 7.54 6.65 -0.86
CA MET A 186 8.48 7.59 -0.24
C MET A 186 8.30 7.67 1.29
N ASP A 187 7.06 7.55 1.78
CA ASP A 187 6.81 7.44 3.22
C ASP A 187 7.43 6.18 3.82
N ALA A 188 7.36 5.04 3.12
CA ALA A 188 8.04 3.81 3.57
C ALA A 188 9.56 4.00 3.68
N ILE A 189 10.18 4.63 2.69
CA ILE A 189 11.61 4.95 2.70
C ILE A 189 11.95 5.89 3.88
N ALA A 190 11.15 6.94 4.09
CA ALA A 190 11.36 7.87 5.19
C ALA A 190 11.26 7.17 6.56
N ILE A 191 10.28 6.28 6.74
CA ILE A 191 10.16 5.47 7.95
C ILE A 191 11.38 4.55 8.12
N GLU A 192 11.85 3.89 7.06
CA GLU A 192 13.02 3.00 7.14
C GLU A 192 14.30 3.73 7.53
N LEU A 193 14.51 4.94 7.00
CA LEU A 193 15.66 5.79 7.32
C LEU A 193 15.61 6.32 8.76
N LEU A 194 14.44 6.71 9.26
CA LEU A 194 14.29 7.26 10.62
C LEU A 194 14.27 6.20 11.72
N TYR A 195 13.68 5.05 11.43
CA TYR A 195 13.38 4.02 12.43
C TYR A 195 14.09 2.70 12.15
N GLU A 196 15.32 2.77 11.59
CA GLU A 196 16.05 1.60 11.13
C GLU A 196 16.12 0.48 12.17
N GLY A 197 16.45 0.84 13.43
CA GLY A 197 16.57 -0.11 14.55
C GLY A 197 15.24 -0.65 15.11
N ARG A 198 14.10 -0.17 14.61
CA ARG A 198 12.75 -0.63 15.03
C ARG A 198 12.07 -1.48 13.97
N LEU A 199 12.68 -1.69 12.79
CA LEU A 199 12.09 -2.50 11.72
C LEU A 199 12.78 -3.86 11.64
N LYS A 200 11.99 -4.94 11.76
CA LYS A 200 12.49 -6.31 11.53
C LYS A 200 12.63 -6.61 10.03
N THR A 201 11.80 -5.97 9.21
CA THR A 201 11.76 -6.12 7.75
C THR A 201 12.44 -4.92 7.07
N LYS A 202 13.29 -5.19 6.06
CA LYS A 202 13.94 -4.17 5.23
C LYS A 202 13.51 -4.32 3.78
N GLY A 203 13.17 -3.20 3.16
CA GLY A 203 12.63 -3.14 1.82
C GLY A 203 13.73 -2.85 0.81
N LEU A 204 13.55 -3.33 -0.41
CA LEU A 204 14.40 -2.98 -1.53
C LEU A 204 13.78 -1.79 -2.28
N PHE A 205 14.46 -0.64 -2.28
CA PHE A 205 13.97 0.57 -2.92
C PHE A 205 14.94 1.06 -4.01
N PRO A 206 14.43 1.66 -5.11
CA PRO A 206 15.28 2.30 -6.11
C PRO A 206 16.13 3.41 -5.49
N ILE A 207 17.43 3.42 -5.80
CA ILE A 207 18.40 4.37 -5.21
C ILE A 207 18.02 5.83 -5.46
N GLN A 208 17.37 6.12 -6.59
CA GLN A 208 16.90 7.47 -6.92
C GLN A 208 15.82 7.95 -5.94
N LEU A 209 14.91 7.06 -5.52
CA LEU A 209 13.88 7.40 -4.54
C LEU A 209 14.47 7.58 -3.14
N VAL A 210 15.45 6.75 -2.77
CA VAL A 210 16.16 6.88 -1.49
C VAL A 210 16.89 8.23 -1.42
N LYS A 211 17.67 8.58 -2.44
CA LYS A 211 18.36 9.88 -2.51
C LYS A 211 17.40 11.05 -2.44
N LYS A 212 16.29 10.97 -3.17
CA LYS A 212 15.25 12.00 -3.14
C LYS A 212 14.69 12.21 -1.73
N VAL A 213 14.36 11.13 -1.01
CA VAL A 213 13.87 11.23 0.37
C VAL A 213 14.92 11.82 1.30
N GLN A 214 16.20 11.47 1.13
CA GLN A 214 17.30 12.05 1.91
C GLN A 214 17.45 13.55 1.65
N GLU A 215 17.43 13.98 0.39
CA GLU A 215 17.53 15.38 -0.03
C GLU A 215 16.33 16.21 0.47
N ASP A 216 15.10 15.73 0.23
CA ASP A 216 13.86 16.40 0.64
C ASP A 216 13.76 16.48 2.19
N SER A 217 14.38 15.54 2.91
CA SER A 217 14.42 15.53 4.38
C SER A 217 15.51 16.42 4.97
N ALA A 218 16.69 16.48 4.35
CA ALA A 218 17.82 17.32 4.73
C ALA A 218 17.53 18.81 4.48
N GLY A 219 16.63 19.12 3.53
CA GLY A 219 16.11 20.47 3.27
C GLY A 219 15.18 21.05 4.35
N GLY A 220 14.98 20.37 5.48
CA GLY A 220 14.45 21.00 6.70
C GLY A 220 13.17 20.42 7.33
N LYS A 221 12.91 19.10 7.27
CA LYS A 221 11.70 18.53 7.91
C LYS A 221 11.85 17.24 8.72
N MET A 222 13.02 16.59 8.75
CA MET A 222 13.21 15.37 9.59
C MET A 222 14.14 15.56 10.79
N THR A 223 14.78 16.73 10.97
CA THR A 223 15.71 16.96 12.09
C THR A 223 15.04 17.04 13.47
N ASP A 224 13.73 17.32 13.53
CA ASP A 224 13.04 17.50 14.82
C ASP A 224 12.65 16.17 15.51
N CYS A 225 12.68 15.03 14.81
CA CYS A 225 12.40 13.72 15.39
C CYS A 225 13.64 13.03 16.01
N LEU A 226 14.84 13.59 15.87
CA LEU A 226 16.07 13.05 16.44
C LEU A 226 16.40 13.61 17.84
N LEU A 227 15.53 14.47 18.41
CA LEU A 227 15.76 15.14 19.69
C LEU A 227 14.64 14.93 20.74
N GLN A 228 13.80 13.89 20.61
CA GLN A 228 12.85 13.45 21.65
C GLN A 228 13.03 11.96 21.94
#